data_AF-A0A645IC83-F1
#
_entry.id   AF-A0A645IC83-F1
#
_cell.length_a   1.000
_cell.length_b   1.000
_cell.length_c   1.000
_cell.angle_alpha   90.00
_cell.angle_beta   90.00
_cell.angle_gamma   90.00
#
_symmetry.space_group_name_H-M   'P 1'
#
loop_
_entity.id
_entity.type
_entity.pdbx_description
1 polymer ?
#
loop_
_entity_poly.entity_id
_entity_poly.type
_entity_poly.pdbx_seq_one_letter_code
_entity_poly.pdbx_strand_id
1 'polypeptide(L)'
;MHISTDKIYTHIRKGSINVSRNFSEALFPQIGVVTSINSQTREAKVFLPLFNLETKEVPIPRSIAIKGEAASIRIEGIKVEIAGQLYDAMTDNDTQAVCKHTDGLQNGSQVVIAFISGDIQDAVIIALI
;
A
#
# COMPACT_ATOMS: atom_id res chain seq x y z
N MET A 1 24.79 42.06 31.73
CA MET A 1 23.54 41.29 31.79
C MET A 1 23.95 39.83 31.83
N HIS A 2 23.94 39.22 33.01
CA HIS A 2 24.56 37.93 33.32
C HIS A 2 23.46 37.04 33.92
N ILE A 3 23.12 35.95 33.24
CA ILE A 3 22.35 34.82 33.79
C ILE A 3 23.01 33.58 33.17
N SER A 4 24.07 33.11 33.82
CA SER A 4 24.11 31.93 34.71
C SER A 4 23.78 30.63 33.99
N THR A 5 24.84 29.94 33.58
CA THR A 5 24.85 28.51 33.26
C THR A 5 24.54 27.71 34.53
N ASP A 6 23.25 27.53 34.81
CA ASP A 6 22.80 26.66 35.88
C ASP A 6 22.87 25.21 35.42
N LYS A 7 24.03 24.65 35.75
CA LYS A 7 24.26 23.25 36.13
C LYS A 7 22.96 22.54 36.47
N ILE A 8 22.53 21.62 35.60
CA ILE A 8 21.51 20.64 35.94
C ILE A 8 22.15 19.69 36.96
N TYR A 9 21.96 20.01 38.24
CA TYR A 9 22.33 19.16 39.36
C TYR A 9 21.60 17.82 39.23
N THR A 10 22.38 16.78 38.94
CA THR A 10 21.90 15.41 39.02
C THR A 10 21.78 15.03 40.50
N HIS A 11 20.60 15.19 41.08
CA HIS A 11 20.25 14.45 42.28
C HIS A 11 19.77 13.06 41.88
N ILE A 12 20.73 12.13 41.77
CA ILE A 12 20.43 10.69 41.72
C ILE A 12 19.92 10.30 43.11
N ARG A 13 18.61 10.46 43.35
CA ARG A 13 17.95 9.66 44.39
C ARG A 13 17.91 8.22 43.88
N LYS A 14 18.34 7.28 44.72
CA LYS A 14 18.10 5.83 44.58
C LYS A 14 16.60 5.54 44.67
N GLY A 15 15.85 5.98 43.67
CA GLY A 15 14.51 5.55 43.37
C GLY A 15 14.55 5.23 41.89
N SER A 16 14.26 3.97 41.55
CA SER A 16 14.16 3.51 40.18
C SER A 16 13.23 4.44 39.42
N ILE A 17 13.78 5.33 38.60
CA ILE A 17 12.97 6.08 37.65
C ILE A 17 12.57 5.07 36.59
N ASN A 18 11.35 4.54 36.72
CA ASN A 18 10.68 3.88 35.61
C ASN A 18 10.44 4.95 34.55
N VAL A 19 11.45 5.17 33.70
CA VAL A 19 11.22 5.83 32.43
C VAL A 19 10.48 4.78 31.59
N SER A 20 9.15 4.74 31.72
CA SER A 20 8.28 4.18 30.69
C SER A 20 8.53 5.04 29.45
N ARG A 21 9.55 4.67 28.68
CA ARG A 21 9.64 5.12 27.30
C ARG A 21 8.57 4.33 26.59
N ASN A 22 7.38 4.92 26.45
CA ASN A 22 6.40 4.50 25.45
C ASN A 22 6.99 4.84 24.09
N PHE A 23 8.02 4.12 23.67
CA PHE A 23 8.23 3.93 22.25
C PHE A 23 7.06 3.06 21.80
N SER A 24 6.08 3.66 21.12
CA SER A 24 5.45 2.89 20.05
C SER A 24 6.62 2.53 19.15
N GLU A 25 7.11 1.30 19.23
CA GLU A 25 8.19 0.83 18.38
C GLU A 25 7.66 0.97 16.95
N ALA A 26 8.09 2.03 16.27
CA ALA A 26 7.66 2.29 14.91
C ALA A 26 8.09 1.09 14.07
N LEU A 27 7.13 0.24 13.72
CA LEU A 27 7.37 -0.91 12.86
C LEU A 27 7.81 -0.38 11.50
N PHE A 28 9.08 -0.60 11.18
CA PHE A 28 9.63 -0.25 9.88
C PHE A 28 8.91 -1.05 8.79
N PRO A 29 8.83 -0.52 7.55
CA PRO A 29 8.33 -1.29 6.44
C PRO A 29 9.06 -2.64 6.32
N GLN A 30 8.32 -3.70 6.01
CA GLN A 30 8.86 -5.05 5.91
C GLN A 30 8.52 -5.70 4.58
N ILE A 31 9.26 -6.76 4.27
CA ILE A 31 8.93 -7.65 3.16
C ILE A 31 7.97 -8.72 3.67
N GLY A 32 6.88 -8.93 2.94
CA GLY A 32 5.92 -9.98 3.20
C GLY A 32 5.54 -10.74 1.93
N VAL A 33 4.80 -11.83 2.09
CA VAL A 33 4.30 -12.67 0.99
C VAL A 33 2.78 -12.64 1.02
N VAL A 34 2.15 -12.30 -0.11
CA VAL A 34 0.69 -12.30 -0.22
C VAL A 34 0.16 -13.73 -0.14
N THR A 35 -0.73 -14.00 0.80
CA THR A 35 -1.33 -15.33 1.00
C THR A 35 -2.73 -15.43 0.40
N SER A 36 -3.49 -14.33 0.40
CA SER A 36 -4.81 -14.25 -0.22
C SER A 36 -5.13 -12.83 -0.70
N ILE A 37 -5.95 -12.69 -1.74
CA ILE A 37 -6.42 -11.41 -2.28
C ILE A 37 -7.95 -11.44 -2.38
N ASN A 38 -8.60 -10.37 -1.91
CA ASN A 38 -9.98 -10.03 -2.22
C ASN A 38 -10.00 -8.90 -3.26
N SER A 39 -10.24 -9.24 -4.53
CA SER A 39 -10.23 -8.25 -5.62
C SER A 39 -11.46 -7.32 -5.61
N GLN A 40 -12.55 -7.69 -4.91
CA GLN A 40 -13.75 -6.86 -4.82
C GLN A 40 -13.54 -5.69 -3.87
N THR A 41 -12.94 -5.95 -2.69
CA THR A 41 -12.62 -4.93 -1.70
C THR A 41 -11.21 -4.34 -1.88
N ARG A 42 -10.39 -4.93 -2.75
CA ARG A 42 -8.98 -4.61 -2.97
C ARG A 42 -8.15 -4.69 -1.70
N GLU A 43 -8.28 -5.83 -1.03
CA GLU A 43 -7.52 -6.14 0.18
C GLU A 43 -6.75 -7.44 0.00
N ALA A 44 -5.68 -7.60 0.77
CA ALA A 44 -4.88 -8.82 0.78
C ALA A 44 -4.50 -9.20 2.21
N LYS A 45 -4.23 -10.48 2.42
CA LYS A 45 -3.50 -10.94 3.61
C LYS A 45 -2.04 -11.14 3.24
N VAL A 46 -1.15 -10.76 4.14
CA VAL A 46 0.29 -10.82 3.94
C VAL A 46 0.91 -11.60 5.10
N PHE A 47 1.68 -12.62 4.77
CA PHE A 47 2.53 -13.30 5.73
C PHE A 47 3.83 -12.52 5.92
N LEU A 48 4.19 -12.24 7.17
CA LEU A 48 5.38 -11.50 7.59
C LEU A 48 6.40 -12.49 8.18
N PRO A 49 7.46 -12.87 7.43
CA PRO A 49 8.39 -13.92 7.87
C PRO A 49 9.12 -13.59 9.16
N LEU A 50 9.47 -12.32 9.39
CA LEU A 50 10.21 -11.90 10.59
C LEU A 50 9.40 -12.03 11.88
N PHE A 51 8.07 -11.91 11.79
CA PHE A 51 7.17 -12.06 12.93
C PHE A 51 6.47 -13.42 12.98
N ASN A 52 6.63 -14.24 11.93
CA ASN A 52 5.90 -15.49 11.74
C ASN A 52 4.39 -15.29 11.94
N LEU A 53 3.85 -14.22 11.35
CA LEU A 53 2.47 -13.77 11.54
C LEU A 53 1.82 -13.48 10.19
N GLU A 54 0.53 -13.80 10.06
CA GLU A 54 -0.31 -13.31 8.98
C GLU A 54 -1.07 -12.05 9.40
N THR A 55 -1.05 -11.03 8.55
CA THR A 55 -1.79 -9.78 8.80
C THR A 55 -3.30 -10.01 8.71
N LYS A 56 -4.07 -9.02 9.20
CA LYS A 56 -5.45 -8.84 8.74
C LYS A 56 -5.48 -8.49 7.25
N GLU A 57 -6.67 -8.36 6.71
CA GLU A 57 -6.88 -7.78 5.39
C GLU A 57 -6.30 -6.35 5.37
N VAL A 58 -5.30 -6.14 4.52
CA VAL A 58 -4.62 -4.86 4.32
C VAL A 58 -4.96 -4.33 2.92
N PRO A 59 -5.20 -3.01 2.78
CA PRO A 59 -5.56 -2.42 1.50
C PRO A 59 -4.44 -2.54 0.46
N ILE A 60 -4.86 -2.77 -0.78
CA ILE A 60 -4.03 -2.75 -2.00
C ILE A 60 -4.26 -1.41 -2.72
N PRO A 61 -3.26 -0.51 -2.77
CA PRO A 61 -3.37 0.74 -3.49
C PRO A 61 -3.79 0.54 -4.94
N ARG A 62 -4.55 1.50 -5.47
CA ARG A 62 -5.00 1.50 -6.88
C ARG A 62 -3.84 1.57 -7.88
N SER A 63 -2.67 2.04 -7.45
CA SER A 63 -1.44 2.05 -8.26
C SER A 63 -0.85 0.66 -8.48
N ILE A 64 -1.23 -0.34 -7.68
CA ILE A 64 -0.80 -1.73 -7.84
C ILE A 64 -1.91 -2.50 -8.55
N ALA A 65 -1.67 -2.92 -9.77
CA ALA A 65 -2.59 -3.77 -10.52
C ALA A 65 -2.72 -5.14 -9.84
N ILE A 66 -3.95 -5.66 -9.71
CA ILE A 66 -4.20 -7.05 -9.31
C ILE A 66 -4.26 -7.89 -10.58
N LYS A 67 -3.56 -9.03 -10.60
CA LYS A 67 -3.55 -9.89 -11.77
C LYS A 67 -4.95 -10.39 -12.11
N GLY A 68 -5.33 -10.26 -13.38
CA GLY A 68 -6.65 -10.65 -13.86
C GLY A 68 -7.79 -9.69 -13.49
N GLU A 69 -7.51 -8.63 -12.73
CA GLU A 69 -8.47 -7.54 -12.52
C GLU A 69 -8.69 -6.81 -13.85
N ALA A 70 -9.96 -6.57 -14.15
CA ALA A 70 -10.38 -5.81 -15.32
C ALA A 70 -9.98 -4.35 -15.13
N ALA A 71 -9.12 -3.84 -16.01
CA ALA A 71 -8.98 -2.42 -16.22
C ALA A 71 -10.01 -1.99 -17.27
N SER A 72 -10.85 -1.01 -16.90
CA SER A 72 -11.75 -0.37 -17.85
C SER A 72 -10.95 0.63 -18.69
N ILE A 73 -10.71 0.31 -19.96
CA ILE A 73 -10.23 1.31 -20.92
C ILE A 73 -11.45 2.09 -21.41
N ARG A 74 -11.47 3.39 -21.13
CA ARG A 74 -12.37 4.31 -21.82
C ARG A 74 -11.75 4.66 -23.17
N ILE A 75 -12.33 4.15 -24.25
CA ILE A 75 -11.92 4.54 -25.60
C ILE A 75 -12.64 5.84 -25.94
N GLU A 76 -11.91 6.95 -25.99
CA GLU A 76 -12.46 8.23 -26.42
C GLU A 76 -12.23 8.41 -27.93
N GLY A 77 -13.33 8.48 -28.70
CA GLY A 77 -13.34 8.97 -30.08
C GLY A 77 -12.50 8.18 -31.07
N ILE A 78 -12.98 7.01 -31.50
CA ILE A 78 -12.43 6.38 -32.70
C ILE A 78 -12.86 7.22 -33.90
N LYS A 79 -11.91 7.72 -34.69
CA LYS A 79 -12.19 8.38 -35.98
C LYS A 79 -11.87 7.44 -37.13
N VAL A 80 -12.78 7.35 -38.09
CA VAL A 80 -12.61 6.56 -39.32
C VAL A 80 -12.43 7.51 -40.49
N GLU A 81 -11.38 7.31 -41.28
CA GLU A 81 -11.16 8.07 -42.51
C GLU A 81 -11.74 7.33 -43.71
N ILE A 82 -12.66 7.96 -44.43
CA ILE A 82 -13.21 7.45 -45.69
C ILE A 82 -13.04 8.54 -46.74
N ALA A 83 -12.31 8.21 -47.82
CA ALA A 83 -12.06 9.13 -48.95
C ALA A 83 -11.53 10.53 -48.53
N GLY A 84 -10.65 10.59 -47.53
CA GLY A 84 -10.03 11.84 -47.06
C GLY A 84 -10.89 12.68 -46.11
N GLN A 85 -12.08 12.19 -45.71
CA GLN A 85 -12.90 12.80 -44.67
C GLN A 85 -12.91 11.93 -43.40
N LEU A 86 -12.73 12.60 -42.26
CA LEU A 86 -12.79 11.97 -40.93
C LEU A 86 -14.23 11.95 -40.43
N TYR A 87 -14.70 10.78 -40.04
CA TYR A 87 -16.00 10.55 -39.41
C TYR A 87 -15.79 10.04 -37.98
N ASP A 88 -16.62 10.48 -37.05
CA ASP A 88 -16.66 9.86 -35.72
C ASP A 88 -17.29 8.46 -35.86
N ALA A 89 -16.58 7.43 -35.39
CA ALA A 89 -17.16 6.10 -35.33
C ALA A 89 -18.33 6.13 -34.35
N MET A 90 -19.48 5.60 -34.78
CA MET A 90 -20.58 5.32 -33.85
C MET A 90 -20.09 4.23 -32.88
N THR A 91 -19.56 4.65 -31.74
CA THR A 91 -19.34 3.74 -30.61
C THR A 91 -20.69 3.54 -29.96
N ASP A 92 -21.32 2.37 -30.18
CA ASP A 92 -22.32 1.89 -29.25
C ASP A 92 -21.70 1.94 -27.86
N ASN A 93 -22.37 2.61 -26.93
CA ASN A 93 -21.87 3.01 -25.60
C ASN A 93 -21.42 1.83 -24.69
N ASP A 94 -21.40 0.60 -25.20
CA ASP A 94 -21.12 -0.64 -24.48
C ASP A 94 -19.85 -1.37 -24.92
N THR A 95 -19.06 -0.84 -25.85
CA THR A 95 -17.77 -1.48 -26.19
C THR A 95 -16.70 -1.11 -25.16
N GLN A 96 -16.84 -1.60 -23.93
CA GLN A 96 -15.77 -1.60 -22.94
C GLN A 96 -14.73 -2.64 -23.36
N ALA A 97 -13.62 -2.18 -23.91
CA ALA A 97 -12.44 -3.04 -24.03
C ALA A 97 -11.90 -3.29 -22.61
N VAL A 98 -12.19 -4.47 -22.07
CA VAL A 98 -11.64 -4.92 -20.80
C VAL A 98 -10.25 -5.48 -21.06
N CYS A 99 -9.21 -4.69 -20.80
CA CYS A 99 -7.87 -5.25 -20.71
C CYS A 99 -7.69 -5.86 -19.31
N LYS A 100 -7.15 -7.07 -19.25
CA LYS A 100 -6.80 -7.71 -17.98
C LYS A 100 -5.31 -7.53 -17.76
N HIS A 101 -4.91 -7.19 -16.54
CA HIS A 101 -3.51 -7.20 -16.17
C HIS A 101 -2.97 -8.64 -16.23
N THR A 102 -2.09 -8.92 -17.19
CA THR A 102 -1.39 -10.21 -17.32
C THR A 102 -0.36 -10.39 -16.22
N ASP A 103 0.24 -9.28 -15.79
CA ASP A 103 1.20 -9.17 -14.71
C ASP A 103 0.65 -8.22 -13.66
N GLY A 104 0.66 -8.65 -12.39
CA GLY A 104 0.07 -7.91 -11.28
C GLY A 104 0.19 -8.69 -9.98
N LEU A 105 -0.27 -8.08 -8.89
CA LEU A 105 -0.32 -8.69 -7.58
C LEU A 105 -1.13 -9.99 -7.64
N GLN A 106 -0.56 -11.08 -7.14
CA GLN A 106 -1.18 -12.40 -7.07
C GLN A 106 -0.77 -13.10 -5.76
N ASN A 107 -1.43 -14.20 -5.40
CA ASN A 107 -0.99 -15.01 -4.28
C ASN A 107 0.44 -15.52 -4.52
N GLY A 108 1.28 -15.46 -3.48
CA GLY A 108 2.70 -15.76 -3.54
C GLY A 108 3.59 -14.56 -3.96
N SER A 109 3.02 -13.43 -4.37
CA SER A 109 3.79 -12.22 -4.65
C SER A 109 4.51 -11.72 -3.40
N GLN A 110 5.76 -11.30 -3.57
CA GLN A 110 6.50 -10.59 -2.52
C GLN A 110 6.16 -9.10 -2.57
N VAL A 111 5.93 -8.52 -1.41
CA VAL A 111 5.50 -7.12 -1.29
C VAL A 111 6.27 -6.41 -0.17
N VAL A 112 6.37 -5.09 -0.29
CA VAL A 112 6.73 -4.24 0.83
C VAL A 112 5.45 -3.74 1.49
N ILE A 113 5.34 -3.94 2.79
CA ILE A 113 4.24 -3.48 3.64
C ILE A 113 4.74 -2.39 4.58
N ALA A 114 3.96 -1.32 4.75
CA ALA A 114 4.24 -0.27 5.72
C ALA A 114 3.18 -0.28 6.82
N PHE A 115 3.60 -0.08 8.07
CA PHE A 115 2.73 -0.05 9.24
C PHE A 115 2.44 1.40 9.63
N ILE A 116 1.17 1.76 9.65
CA ILE A 116 0.70 3.09 10.03
C ILE A 116 0.81 3.20 11.54
N SER A 117 1.51 4.24 12.02
CA SER A 117 1.77 4.47 13.45
C SER A 117 2.48 3.33 14.19
N GLY A 118 3.10 2.39 13.46
CA GLY A 118 3.74 1.21 14.03
C GLY A 118 2.77 0.11 14.49
N ASP A 119 1.50 0.14 14.08
CA ASP A 119 0.54 -0.93 14.40
C ASP A 119 0.57 -2.02 13.31
N ILE A 120 0.84 -3.26 13.72
CA ILE A 120 0.84 -4.43 12.82
C ILE A 120 -0.56 -4.74 12.25
N GLN A 121 -1.60 -4.21 12.89
CA GLN A 121 -2.99 -4.34 12.48
C GLN A 121 -3.43 -3.23 11.51
N ASP A 122 -2.68 -2.15 11.40
CA ASP A 122 -2.96 -1.01 10.52
C ASP A 122 -1.81 -0.84 9.53
N ALA A 123 -1.91 -1.54 8.40
CA ALA A 123 -0.82 -1.65 7.44
C ALA A 123 -1.32 -1.52 6.00
N VAL A 124 -0.43 -1.13 5.10
CA VAL A 124 -0.74 -0.97 3.67
C VAL A 124 0.38 -1.55 2.81
N ILE A 125 -0.01 -2.21 1.72
CA ILE A 125 0.97 -2.65 0.71
C ILE A 125 1.44 -1.41 -0.05
N ILE A 126 2.75 -1.17 -0.11
CA ILE A 126 3.31 0.01 -0.78
C ILE A 126 4.06 -0.32 -2.08
N ALA A 127 4.50 -1.56 -2.25
CA ALA A 127 5.21 -1.99 -3.45
C ALA A 127 5.07 -3.49 -3.70
N LEU A 128 5.12 -3.86 -4.98
CA LEU A 128 5.37 -5.22 -5.48
C LEU A 128 6.88 -5.34 -5.75
N ILE A 129 7.49 -6.46 -5.38
CA ILE A 129 8.93 -6.77 -5.58
C ILE A 129 9.10 -7.66 -6.80
#